data_AF-A0A534RXA4-F1
#
_entry.id   AF-A0A534RXA4-F1
#
_cell.length_a   1.000
_cell.length_b   1.000
_cell.length_c   1.000
_cell.angle_alpha   90.00
_cell.angle_beta   90.00
_cell.angle_gamma   90.00
#
_symmetry.space_group_name_H-M   'P 1'
#
loop_
_entity.id
_entity.type
_entity.pdbx_description
1 polymer ?
#
loop_
_entity_poly.entity_id
_entity_poly.type
_entity_poly.pdbx_seq_one_letter_code
_entity_poly.pdbx_strand_id
1 'polypeptide(L)'
;MTAHGFALFETAIGRCGIAWGGRGVAAVQLPEARDPETRARLLHRFPGAREAPPPPDVQHALDGITALLRGEATDLSAVALDMDRVPPFHRRVYEVARTIPPGTTLSYGDVAARLGAPGAARAVGQALGRNPFAIVVPCHRVLAAGGKVGGFSANGGIAAKLRLLSIEGAPANGAPLFTGDGAFGFDPRVAVEHLRASDGSLARVIDAVGPFRMQLRKTPSIFGALAEAIVYQQLTGKAAATIFARLCALFPRAHEGPTPGQLLRVPDAKLRRAGLSRPKLLSLRDLARRAADGQLPS
;
A
#
# COMPACT_ATOMS: atom_id res chain seq x y z
N MET A 1 0.57 -28.14 0.89
CA MET A 1 -0.45 -28.21 1.95
C MET A 1 -1.76 -28.53 1.25
N THR A 2 -2.51 -29.53 1.74
CA THR A 2 -3.84 -29.86 1.21
C THR A 2 -4.86 -29.18 2.12
N ALA A 3 -5.12 -27.91 1.86
CA ALA A 3 -6.24 -27.25 2.52
C ALA A 3 -7.54 -27.85 1.98
N HIS A 4 -8.46 -28.20 2.88
CA HIS A 4 -9.77 -28.73 2.53
C HIS A 4 -10.83 -27.63 2.56
N GLY A 5 -10.65 -26.63 3.43
CA GLY A 5 -11.53 -25.48 3.57
C GLY A 5 -10.78 -24.15 3.53
N PHE A 6 -11.48 -23.08 3.15
CA PHE A 6 -11.04 -21.71 3.33
C PHE A 6 -12.22 -20.77 3.65
N ALA A 7 -11.92 -19.60 4.19
CA ALA A 7 -12.88 -18.52 4.40
C ALA A 7 -12.21 -17.16 4.20
N LEU A 8 -12.99 -16.17 3.74
CA LEU A 8 -12.60 -14.77 3.79
C LEU A 8 -13.27 -14.09 4.99
N PHE A 9 -12.54 -13.20 5.66
CA PHE A 9 -13.01 -12.53 6.87
C PHE A 9 -12.56 -11.07 6.94
N GLU A 10 -13.39 -10.24 7.56
CA GLU A 10 -13.17 -8.80 7.68
C GLU A 10 -12.14 -8.49 8.77
N THR A 11 -11.23 -7.57 8.48
CA THR A 11 -10.23 -7.08 9.44
C THR A 11 -10.00 -5.58 9.26
N ALA A 12 -9.34 -4.92 10.22
CA ALA A 12 -9.03 -3.49 10.16
C ALA A 12 -8.12 -3.09 8.97
N ILE A 13 -7.48 -4.05 8.30
CA ILE A 13 -6.60 -3.80 7.16
C ILE A 13 -7.21 -4.23 5.81
N GLY A 14 -8.45 -4.69 5.80
CA GLY A 14 -9.16 -5.23 4.63
C GLY A 14 -9.53 -6.71 4.79
N ARG A 15 -10.11 -7.30 3.75
CA ARG A 15 -10.60 -8.69 3.81
C ARG A 15 -9.45 -9.69 3.66
N CYS A 16 -9.14 -10.37 4.76
CA CYS A 16 -8.12 -11.43 4.80
C CYS A 16 -8.72 -12.78 4.38
N GLY A 17 -7.87 -13.73 4.04
CA GLY A 17 -8.24 -15.12 3.82
C GLY A 17 -7.53 -16.07 4.77
N ILE A 18 -8.20 -17.13 5.20
CA ILE A 18 -7.61 -18.23 5.98
C ILE A 18 -7.96 -19.56 5.32
N ALA A 19 -6.99 -20.46 5.24
CA ALA A 19 -7.15 -21.81 4.70
C ALA A 19 -6.73 -22.84 5.76
N TRP A 20 -7.40 -23.98 5.82
CA TRP A 20 -7.11 -25.04 6.80
C TRP A 20 -7.21 -26.44 6.20
N GLY A 21 -6.46 -27.36 6.80
CA GLY A 21 -6.52 -28.80 6.54
C GLY A 21 -6.91 -29.56 7.81
N GLY A 22 -6.74 -30.89 7.81
CA GLY A 22 -7.06 -31.72 8.98
C GLY A 22 -6.13 -31.54 10.19
N ARG A 23 -5.07 -30.73 10.08
CA ARG A 23 -4.06 -30.48 11.12
C ARG A 23 -4.04 -29.04 11.63
N GLY A 24 -4.99 -28.21 11.19
CA GLY A 24 -5.08 -26.79 11.55
C GLY A 24 -4.87 -25.85 10.36
N VAL A 25 -4.42 -24.63 10.65
CA VAL A 25 -4.29 -23.55 9.68
C VAL A 25 -3.16 -23.84 8.69
N ALA A 26 -3.50 -23.88 7.41
CA ALA A 26 -2.58 -24.10 6.30
C ALA A 26 -2.08 -22.77 5.69
N ALA A 27 -2.86 -21.69 5.76
CA ALA A 27 -2.39 -20.37 5.36
C ALA A 27 -3.24 -19.25 5.94
N VAL A 28 -2.61 -18.09 6.08
CA VAL A 28 -3.26 -16.80 6.28
C VAL A 28 -2.79 -15.86 5.17
N GLN A 29 -3.73 -15.31 4.42
CA GLN A 29 -3.51 -14.43 3.29
C GLN A 29 -3.98 -13.02 3.69
N LEU A 30 -3.04 -12.08 3.63
CA LEU A 30 -3.32 -10.64 3.79
C LEU A 30 -4.15 -10.11 2.62
N PRO A 31 -4.85 -8.99 2.78
CA PRO A 31 -5.75 -8.49 1.74
C PRO A 31 -4.98 -8.08 0.48
N GLU A 32 -5.54 -8.46 -0.67
CA GLU A 32 -5.21 -7.86 -1.97
C GLU A 32 -6.03 -6.57 -2.17
N ALA A 33 -5.99 -5.94 -3.35
CA ALA A 33 -6.74 -4.70 -3.57
C ALA A 33 -8.26 -4.93 -3.53
N ARG A 34 -8.73 -6.14 -3.88
CA ARG A 34 -10.14 -6.54 -3.88
C ARG A 34 -10.32 -7.98 -3.41
N ASP A 35 -11.48 -8.28 -2.82
CA ASP A 35 -11.82 -9.63 -2.33
C ASP A 35 -11.64 -10.76 -3.36
N PRO A 36 -12.01 -10.60 -4.66
CA PRO A 36 -11.78 -11.64 -5.65
C PRO A 36 -10.30 -11.98 -5.84
N GLU A 37 -9.40 -11.01 -5.66
CA GLU A 37 -7.95 -11.19 -5.79
C GLU A 37 -7.40 -11.92 -4.56
N THR A 38 -7.85 -11.57 -3.35
CA THR A 38 -7.52 -12.30 -2.12
C THR A 38 -7.94 -13.77 -2.25
N ARG A 39 -9.17 -14.02 -2.72
CA ARG A 39 -9.68 -15.38 -2.98
C ARG A 39 -8.83 -16.10 -4.03
N ALA A 40 -8.57 -15.46 -5.16
CA ALA A 40 -7.80 -16.05 -6.26
C ALA A 40 -6.39 -16.44 -5.81
N ARG A 41 -5.72 -15.62 -4.99
CA ARG A 41 -4.37 -15.93 -4.48
C ARG A 41 -4.37 -17.11 -3.52
N LEU A 42 -5.39 -17.23 -2.68
CA LEU A 42 -5.56 -18.36 -1.78
C LEU A 42 -5.83 -19.65 -2.57
N LEU A 43 -6.75 -19.61 -3.54
CA LEU A 43 -7.07 -20.75 -4.42
C LEU A 43 -5.92 -21.12 -5.36
N HIS A 44 -5.10 -20.17 -5.79
CA HIS A 44 -3.88 -20.48 -6.56
C HIS A 44 -2.92 -21.36 -5.75
N ARG A 45 -2.82 -21.12 -4.43
CA ARG A 45 -2.03 -21.96 -3.52
C ARG A 45 -2.73 -23.26 -3.13
N PHE A 46 -4.07 -23.25 -3.10
CA PHE A 46 -4.91 -24.37 -2.71
C PHE A 46 -6.05 -24.62 -3.71
N PRO A 47 -5.77 -25.17 -4.91
CA PRO A 47 -6.78 -25.29 -5.97
C PRO A 47 -7.98 -26.16 -5.60
N GLY A 48 -7.82 -27.08 -4.64
CA GLY A 48 -8.88 -27.97 -4.17
C GLY A 48 -9.62 -27.51 -2.91
N ALA A 49 -9.27 -26.37 -2.33
CA ALA A 49 -9.95 -25.88 -1.13
C ALA A 49 -11.34 -25.33 -1.48
N ARG A 50 -12.32 -25.59 -0.60
CA ARG A 50 -13.70 -25.10 -0.76
C ARG A 50 -14.02 -24.03 0.27
N GLU A 51 -14.79 -23.03 -0.12
CA GLU A 51 -15.27 -22.02 0.82
C GLU A 51 -16.25 -22.69 1.79
N ALA A 52 -16.01 -22.59 3.10
CA ALA A 52 -16.80 -23.26 4.12
C ALA A 52 -16.74 -22.50 5.45
N PRO A 53 -17.68 -22.73 6.39
CA PRO A 53 -17.53 -22.23 7.75
C PRO A 53 -16.26 -22.79 8.41
N PRO A 54 -15.46 -21.96 9.12
CA PRO A 54 -14.27 -22.43 9.80
C PRO A 54 -14.63 -23.36 10.97
N PRO A 55 -13.87 -24.45 11.20
CA PRO A 55 -14.01 -25.26 12.41
C PRO A 55 -13.60 -24.46 13.67
N PRO A 56 -13.95 -24.92 14.88
CA PRO A 56 -13.76 -24.14 16.11
C PRO A 56 -12.32 -23.66 16.38
N ASP A 57 -11.32 -24.49 16.09
CA ASP A 57 -9.90 -24.14 16.23
C ASP A 57 -9.47 -23.04 15.26
N VAL A 58 -9.96 -23.07 14.02
CA VAL A 58 -9.72 -22.04 13.02
C VAL A 58 -10.51 -20.76 13.32
N GLN A 59 -11.71 -20.88 13.88
CA GLN A 59 -12.49 -19.73 14.34
C GLN A 59 -11.76 -18.97 15.46
N HIS A 60 -11.18 -19.67 16.44
CA HIS A 60 -10.35 -19.00 17.45
C HIS A 60 -9.14 -18.26 16.83
N ALA A 61 -8.52 -18.81 15.78
CA ALA A 61 -7.44 -18.13 15.07
C ALA A 61 -7.94 -16.86 14.36
N LEU A 62 -9.11 -16.93 13.72
CA LEU A 62 -9.79 -15.78 13.09
C LEU A 62 -10.06 -14.66 14.09
N ASP A 63 -10.62 -15.00 15.24
CA ASP A 63 -10.97 -14.05 16.28
C ASP A 63 -9.72 -13.37 16.83
N GLY A 64 -8.67 -14.16 17.11
CA GLY A 64 -7.40 -13.62 17.60
C GLY A 64 -6.66 -12.75 16.58
N ILE A 65 -6.66 -13.13 15.29
CA ILE A 65 -6.10 -12.28 14.22
C ILE A 65 -6.89 -10.96 14.13
N THR A 66 -8.22 -11.03 14.23
CA THR A 66 -9.09 -9.86 14.14
C THR A 66 -8.85 -8.90 15.31
N ALA A 67 -8.76 -9.41 16.54
CA ALA A 67 -8.43 -8.64 17.73
C ALA A 67 -7.04 -8.00 17.62
N LEU A 68 -6.03 -8.77 17.22
CA LEU A 68 -4.67 -8.26 17.02
C LEU A 68 -4.62 -7.12 15.99
N LEU A 69 -5.35 -7.26 14.88
CA LEU A 69 -5.41 -6.23 13.84
C LEU A 69 -6.20 -4.97 14.25
N ARG A 70 -6.96 -5.03 15.36
CA ARG A 70 -7.58 -3.84 16.01
C ARG A 70 -6.67 -3.18 17.04
N GLY A 71 -5.49 -3.73 17.29
CA GLY A 71 -4.51 -3.22 18.26
C GLY A 71 -4.56 -3.91 19.62
N GLU A 72 -5.34 -4.99 19.78
CA GLU A 72 -5.37 -5.76 21.02
C GLU A 72 -4.14 -6.68 21.09
N ALA A 73 -3.44 -6.70 22.23
CA ALA A 73 -2.26 -7.55 22.43
C ALA A 73 -2.64 -9.04 22.58
N THR A 74 -2.97 -9.69 21.47
CA THR A 74 -3.41 -11.09 21.42
C THR A 74 -2.24 -12.01 21.12
N ASP A 75 -2.08 -13.08 21.91
CA ASP A 75 -1.14 -14.15 21.62
C ASP A 75 -1.73 -15.19 20.66
N LEU A 76 -1.02 -15.45 19.56
CA LEU A 76 -1.38 -16.43 18.51
C LEU A 76 -0.44 -17.64 18.50
N SER A 77 0.45 -17.77 19.50
CA SER A 77 1.43 -18.85 19.62
C SER A 77 0.79 -20.25 19.77
N ALA A 78 -0.46 -20.32 20.25
CA ALA A 78 -1.20 -21.56 20.44
C ALA A 78 -1.92 -22.06 19.17
N VAL A 79 -2.05 -21.24 18.12
CA VAL A 79 -2.73 -21.64 16.88
C VAL A 79 -2.03 -22.85 16.24
N ALA A 80 -2.78 -23.90 15.93
CA ALA A 80 -2.26 -25.08 15.25
C ALA A 80 -1.98 -24.76 13.78
N LEU A 81 -0.75 -25.00 13.32
CA LEU A 81 -0.30 -24.75 11.96
C LEU A 81 -0.01 -26.07 11.23
N ASP A 82 -0.56 -26.26 10.03
CA ASP A 82 -0.22 -27.39 9.16
C ASP A 82 1.15 -27.17 8.51
N MET A 83 2.21 -27.54 9.22
CA MET A 83 3.59 -27.35 8.77
C MET A 83 4.12 -28.48 7.88
N ASP A 84 3.32 -29.49 7.52
CA ASP A 84 3.81 -30.74 6.91
C ASP A 84 4.71 -30.58 5.68
N ARG A 85 4.41 -29.61 4.82
CA ARG A 85 5.21 -29.32 3.61
C ARG A 85 6.17 -28.14 3.77
N VAL A 86 6.31 -27.61 4.99
CA VAL A 86 7.28 -26.57 5.32
C VAL A 86 8.65 -27.21 5.55
N PRO A 87 9.70 -26.79 4.83
CA PRO A 87 11.06 -27.27 5.04
C PRO A 87 11.51 -27.16 6.52
N PRO A 88 12.28 -28.13 7.05
CA PRO A 88 12.65 -28.16 8.47
C PRO A 88 13.29 -26.86 8.99
N PHE A 89 14.17 -26.24 8.20
CA PHE A 89 14.78 -24.96 8.56
C PHE A 89 13.73 -23.84 8.69
N HIS A 90 12.76 -23.78 7.77
CA HIS A 90 11.69 -22.77 7.82
C HIS A 90 10.77 -22.98 9.03
N ARG A 91 10.47 -24.24 9.39
CA ARG A 91 9.68 -24.54 10.60
C ARG A 91 10.31 -23.94 11.85
N ARG A 92 11.61 -24.20 12.07
CA ARG A 92 12.34 -23.63 13.21
C ARG A 92 12.36 -22.10 13.19
N VAL A 93 12.54 -21.49 12.02
CA VAL A 93 12.45 -20.03 11.88
C VAL A 93 11.08 -19.51 12.30
N TYR A 94 10.00 -20.18 11.88
CA TYR A 94 8.63 -19.81 12.22
C TYR A 94 8.36 -19.97 13.71
N GLU A 95 8.83 -21.06 14.32
CA GLU A 95 8.75 -21.28 15.78
C GLU A 95 9.42 -20.15 16.54
N VAL A 96 10.65 -19.76 16.17
CA VAL A 96 11.34 -18.62 16.79
C VAL A 96 10.57 -17.31 16.57
N ALA A 97 10.08 -17.05 15.35
CA ALA A 97 9.33 -15.83 15.05
C ALA A 97 8.04 -15.73 15.89
N ARG A 98 7.37 -16.85 16.17
CA ARG A 98 6.16 -16.90 17.02
C ARG A 98 6.43 -16.57 18.49
N THR A 99 7.69 -16.60 18.94
CA THR A 99 8.06 -16.17 20.30
C THR A 99 8.16 -14.66 20.46
N ILE A 100 8.07 -13.89 19.36
CA ILE A 100 8.20 -12.43 19.40
C ILE A 100 6.82 -11.84 19.75
N PRO A 101 6.61 -11.25 20.94
CA PRO A 101 5.31 -10.73 21.33
C PRO A 101 4.91 -9.49 20.49
N PRO A 102 3.60 -9.19 20.37
CA PRO A 102 3.13 -7.93 19.79
C PRO A 102 3.82 -6.73 20.43
N GLY A 103 4.14 -5.70 19.63
CA GLY A 103 4.81 -4.49 20.12
C GLY A 103 6.33 -4.58 20.25
N THR A 104 6.91 -5.75 19.96
CA THR A 104 8.37 -5.96 19.98
C THR A 104 8.91 -6.46 18.65
N THR A 105 10.21 -6.29 18.44
CA THR A 105 10.88 -6.73 17.21
C THR A 105 12.20 -7.42 17.51
N LEU A 106 12.63 -8.26 16.56
CA LEU A 106 13.97 -8.85 16.52
C LEU A 106 14.62 -8.57 15.18
N SER A 107 15.95 -8.60 15.11
CA SER A 107 16.64 -8.61 13.81
C SER A 107 16.68 -10.01 13.21
N TYR A 108 16.92 -10.10 11.89
CA TYR A 108 17.23 -11.38 11.25
C TYR A 108 18.44 -12.09 11.88
N GLY A 109 19.40 -11.31 12.41
CA GLY A 109 20.56 -11.82 13.13
C GLY A 109 20.19 -12.44 14.47
N ASP A 110 19.28 -11.80 15.22
CA ASP A 110 18.80 -12.31 16.51
C ASP A 110 18.04 -13.63 16.35
N VAL A 111 17.19 -13.70 15.31
CA VAL A 111 16.49 -14.95 14.97
C VAL A 111 17.50 -16.04 14.58
N ALA A 112 18.52 -15.72 13.78
CA ALA A 112 19.57 -16.68 13.41
C ALA A 112 20.38 -17.16 14.62
N ALA A 113 20.68 -16.27 15.57
CA ALA A 113 21.36 -16.62 16.82
C ALA A 113 20.51 -17.55 17.69
N ARG A 114 19.21 -17.27 17.85
CA ARG A 114 18.26 -18.14 18.59
C ARG A 114 18.10 -19.53 17.96
N LEU A 115 18.35 -19.66 16.66
CA LEU A 115 18.35 -20.94 15.96
C LEU A 115 19.66 -21.75 16.14
N GLY A 116 20.65 -21.21 16.85
CA GLY A 116 21.99 -21.80 16.92
C GLY A 116 22.76 -21.73 15.60
N ALA A 117 22.38 -20.81 14.70
CA ALA A 117 22.97 -20.66 13.37
C ALA A 117 23.41 -19.20 13.13
N PRO A 118 24.36 -18.67 13.92
CA PRO A 118 24.87 -17.30 13.73
C PRO A 118 25.39 -17.13 12.29
N GLY A 119 25.08 -15.99 11.67
CA GLY A 119 25.39 -15.73 10.25
C GLY A 119 24.31 -16.16 9.25
N ALA A 120 23.31 -16.95 9.66
CA ALA A 120 22.22 -17.39 8.79
C ALA A 120 21.12 -16.34 8.53
N ALA A 121 21.36 -15.04 8.83
CA ALA A 121 20.36 -13.97 8.73
C ALA A 121 19.69 -13.89 7.34
N ARG A 122 20.45 -14.09 6.25
CA ARG A 122 19.90 -14.12 4.89
C ARG A 122 18.98 -15.31 4.65
N ALA A 123 19.30 -16.49 5.20
CA ALA A 123 18.46 -17.68 5.12
C ALA A 123 17.17 -17.52 5.93
N VAL A 124 17.26 -16.88 7.10
CA VAL A 124 16.08 -16.48 7.89
C VAL A 124 15.17 -15.54 7.09
N GLY A 125 15.73 -14.52 6.43
CA GLY A 125 14.96 -13.62 5.57
C GLY A 125 14.23 -14.34 4.44
N GLN A 126 14.89 -15.30 3.78
CA GLN A 126 14.26 -16.14 2.74
C GLN A 126 13.13 -17.02 3.30
N ALA A 127 13.33 -17.58 4.49
CA ALA A 127 12.31 -18.37 5.17
C ALA A 127 11.05 -17.56 5.47
N LEU A 128 11.24 -16.36 6.04
CA LEU A 128 10.15 -15.44 6.39
C LEU A 128 9.45 -14.87 5.15
N GLY A 129 10.16 -14.65 4.05
CA GLY A 129 9.57 -14.24 2.77
C GLY A 129 8.67 -15.32 2.14
N ARG A 130 8.84 -16.59 2.55
CA ARG A 130 8.01 -17.72 2.11
C ARG A 130 6.93 -18.12 3.13
N ASN A 131 6.76 -17.33 4.19
CA ASN A 131 5.79 -17.60 5.26
C ASN A 131 4.34 -17.66 4.70
N PRO A 132 3.66 -18.81 4.78
CA PRO A 132 2.26 -18.92 4.37
C PRO A 132 1.28 -18.52 5.49
N PHE A 133 1.76 -18.34 6.71
CA PHE A 133 0.97 -18.11 7.92
C PHE A 133 1.10 -16.66 8.39
N ALA A 134 0.83 -15.67 7.51
CA ALA A 134 0.94 -14.26 7.88
C ALA A 134 0.17 -13.95 9.18
N ILE A 135 0.65 -12.99 9.97
CA ILE A 135 0.13 -12.62 11.30
C ILE A 135 0.38 -13.68 12.38
N VAL A 136 -0.03 -14.94 12.17
CA VAL A 136 0.17 -16.04 13.13
C VAL A 136 1.65 -16.38 13.30
N VAL A 137 2.39 -16.42 12.18
CA VAL A 137 3.85 -16.32 12.15
C VAL A 137 4.18 -14.85 11.83
N PRO A 138 4.63 -14.06 12.81
CA PRO A 138 4.68 -12.61 12.68
C PRO A 138 5.98 -12.16 11.98
N CYS A 139 6.10 -12.46 10.69
CA CYS A 139 7.27 -12.08 9.89
C CYS A 139 7.46 -10.57 9.74
N HIS A 140 6.43 -9.76 10.03
CA HIS A 140 6.53 -8.30 10.12
C HIS A 140 7.31 -7.82 11.35
N ARG A 141 7.40 -8.61 12.43
CA ARG A 141 8.17 -8.28 13.65
C ARG A 141 9.68 -8.51 13.51
N VAL A 142 10.14 -9.08 12.38
CA VAL A 142 11.57 -9.31 12.13
C VAL A 142 12.14 -8.26 11.18
N LEU A 143 13.13 -7.49 11.64
CA LEU A 143 13.70 -6.32 10.95
C LEU A 143 15.16 -6.54 10.54
N ALA A 144 15.70 -5.63 9.75
CA ALA A 144 17.14 -5.58 9.50
C ALA A 144 17.87 -5.01 10.73
N ALA A 145 19.19 -5.16 10.75
CA ALA A 145 20.03 -4.61 11.83
C ALA A 145 19.78 -3.10 12.01
N GLY A 146 19.80 -2.64 13.27
CA GLY A 146 19.49 -1.25 13.63
C GLY A 146 18.01 -0.87 13.54
N GLY A 147 17.10 -1.85 13.41
CA GLY A 147 15.65 -1.63 13.35
C GLY A 147 15.14 -1.13 12.00
N LYS A 148 15.97 -1.21 10.95
CA LYS A 148 15.59 -0.82 9.59
C LYS A 148 14.56 -1.78 9.00
N VAL A 149 13.55 -1.24 8.33
CA VAL A 149 12.52 -2.05 7.70
C VAL A 149 13.06 -2.70 6.43
N GLY A 150 13.18 -4.04 6.44
CA GLY A 150 13.49 -4.82 5.24
C GLY A 150 12.27 -5.08 4.36
N GLY A 151 12.46 -5.84 3.27
CA GLY A 151 11.37 -6.22 2.36
C GLY A 151 10.24 -7.02 3.03
N PHE A 152 9.06 -7.02 2.39
CA PHE A 152 7.88 -7.75 2.84
C PHE A 152 7.10 -8.28 1.63
N SER A 153 6.70 -9.55 1.67
CA SER A 153 6.14 -10.27 0.51
C SER A 153 4.62 -10.15 0.34
N ALA A 154 3.96 -9.38 1.20
CA ALA A 154 2.53 -9.10 1.10
C ALA A 154 2.25 -8.00 0.08
N ASN A 155 1.01 -7.92 -0.38
CA ASN A 155 0.52 -6.76 -1.11
C ASN A 155 0.75 -5.48 -0.28
N GLY A 156 1.20 -4.41 -0.94
CA GLY A 156 1.66 -3.18 -0.27
C GLY A 156 3.09 -3.22 0.29
N GLY A 157 3.78 -4.36 0.27
CA GLY A 157 5.21 -4.45 0.59
C GLY A 157 5.59 -3.83 1.94
N ILE A 158 6.59 -2.96 1.96
CA ILE A 158 7.08 -2.28 3.18
C ILE A 158 5.96 -1.50 3.89
N ALA A 159 5.00 -0.93 3.13
CA ALA A 159 3.87 -0.20 3.69
C ALA A 159 3.00 -1.08 4.58
N ALA A 160 2.67 -2.28 4.10
CA ALA A 160 1.88 -3.25 4.87
C ALA A 160 2.61 -3.68 6.15
N LYS A 161 3.92 -3.90 6.07
CA LYS A 161 4.75 -4.26 7.24
C LYS A 161 4.73 -3.18 8.32
N LEU A 162 4.89 -1.92 7.93
CA LEU A 162 4.87 -0.79 8.86
C LEU A 162 3.49 -0.55 9.45
N ARG A 163 2.42 -0.74 8.67
CA ARG A 163 1.05 -0.67 9.19
C ARG A 163 0.82 -1.71 10.28
N LEU A 164 1.28 -2.95 10.09
CA LEU A 164 1.18 -4.01 11.10
C LEU A 164 1.98 -3.69 12.38
N LEU A 165 3.21 -3.21 12.22
CA LEU A 165 4.04 -2.77 13.36
C LEU A 165 3.37 -1.61 14.13
N SER A 166 2.78 -0.66 13.40
CA SER A 166 2.06 0.47 13.99
C SER A 166 0.82 0.03 14.75
N ILE A 167 0.04 -0.92 14.24
CA ILE A 167 -1.14 -1.49 14.91
C ILE A 167 -0.72 -2.09 16.26
N GLU A 168 0.43 -2.77 16.30
CA GLU A 168 0.94 -3.41 17.50
C GLU A 168 1.71 -2.47 18.43
N GLY A 169 1.90 -1.19 18.07
CA GLY A 169 2.71 -0.25 18.83
C GLY A 169 4.22 -0.56 18.85
N ALA A 170 4.71 -1.34 17.89
CA ALA A 170 6.11 -1.75 17.83
C ALA A 170 7.02 -0.65 17.27
N PRO A 171 8.17 -0.35 17.90
CA PRO A 171 9.12 0.62 17.37
C PRO A 171 9.79 0.05 16.12
N ALA A 172 9.59 0.73 14.99
CA ALA A 172 10.36 0.52 13.78
C ALA A 172 11.28 1.74 13.57
N ASN A 173 12.60 1.52 13.49
CA ASN A 173 13.54 2.56 13.06
C ASN A 173 13.43 2.70 11.54
N GLY A 174 12.34 3.35 11.18
CA GLY A 174 11.80 3.60 9.87
C GLY A 174 10.45 4.23 10.19
N ALA A 175 10.41 5.57 10.17
CA ALA A 175 9.27 6.37 10.55
C ALA A 175 7.93 5.72 10.11
N PRO A 176 6.87 5.82 10.93
CA PRO A 176 5.59 5.20 10.62
C PRO A 176 5.13 5.72 9.26
N LEU A 177 5.17 4.87 8.23
CA LEU A 177 4.90 5.32 6.87
C LEU A 177 3.41 5.69 6.67
N PHE A 178 2.48 5.28 7.56
CA PHE A 178 1.04 5.38 7.30
C PHE A 178 0.15 5.51 8.56
N THR A 179 0.37 6.52 9.38
CA THR A 179 -0.70 7.02 10.29
C THR A 179 -1.00 8.47 9.97
N GLY A 180 -2.12 8.72 9.27
CA GLY A 180 -2.82 10.01 9.24
C GLY A 180 -2.97 10.70 7.87
N ASP A 181 -4.21 10.74 7.37
CA ASP A 181 -4.86 11.90 6.72
C ASP A 181 -4.05 12.76 5.74
N GLY A 182 -3.31 12.14 4.81
CA GLY A 182 -2.63 12.87 3.73
C GLY A 182 -1.46 13.75 4.19
N ALA A 183 -0.95 13.57 5.41
CA ALA A 183 0.23 14.27 5.91
C ALA A 183 1.44 13.32 5.91
N PHE A 184 2.13 13.24 4.78
CA PHE A 184 3.47 12.64 4.74
C PHE A 184 4.43 13.49 5.59
N GLY A 185 5.03 12.89 6.62
CA GLY A 185 6.14 13.44 7.40
C GLY A 185 7.45 13.54 6.61
N PHE A 186 7.38 14.04 5.37
CA PHE A 186 8.55 14.48 4.62
C PHE A 186 8.95 15.86 5.16
N ASP A 187 10.02 15.91 5.95
CA ASP A 187 10.67 17.18 6.27
C ASP A 187 11.78 17.44 5.23
N PRO A 188 11.58 18.38 4.30
CA PRO A 188 12.60 18.71 3.30
C PRO A 188 13.90 19.21 3.92
N ARG A 189 13.88 19.75 5.15
CA ARG A 189 15.09 20.22 5.84
C ARG A 189 15.98 19.05 6.24
N VAL A 190 15.39 18.04 6.87
CA VAL A 190 16.09 16.81 7.28
C VAL A 190 16.66 16.08 6.07
N ALA A 191 15.89 15.99 4.98
CA ALA A 191 16.35 15.37 3.73
C ALA A 191 17.55 16.12 3.12
N VAL A 192 17.48 17.45 3.10
CA VAL A 192 18.57 18.31 2.60
C VAL A 192 19.82 18.16 3.46
N GLU A 193 19.70 18.21 4.79
CA GLU A 193 20.83 18.03 5.71
C GLU A 193 21.52 16.68 5.52
N HIS A 194 20.74 15.60 5.39
CA HIS A 194 21.28 14.26 5.14
C HIS A 194 22.04 14.18 3.81
N LEU A 195 21.48 14.73 2.73
CA LEU A 195 22.12 14.73 1.40
C LEU A 195 23.41 15.56 1.41
N ARG A 196 23.41 16.71 2.09
CA ARG A 196 24.60 17.55 2.26
C ARG A 196 25.71 16.81 3.00
N ALA A 197 25.36 16.09 4.07
CA ALA A 197 26.32 15.33 4.87
C ALA A 197 26.87 14.11 4.11
N SER A 198 26.05 13.51 3.24
CA SER A 198 26.40 12.27 2.53
C SER A 198 27.21 12.48 1.26
N ASP A 199 27.09 13.65 0.61
CA ASP A 199 27.75 13.95 -0.66
C ASP A 199 28.07 15.44 -0.82
N GLY A 200 29.36 15.78 -0.85
CA GLY A 200 29.83 17.17 -0.99
C GLY A 200 29.61 17.81 -2.37
N SER A 201 29.36 17.02 -3.42
CA SER A 201 28.93 17.53 -4.72
C SER A 201 27.45 17.90 -4.70
N LEU A 202 26.60 17.07 -4.08
CA LEU A 202 25.19 17.41 -3.85
C LEU A 202 25.06 18.63 -2.94
N ALA A 203 25.90 18.77 -1.91
CA ALA A 203 25.90 19.95 -1.04
C ALA A 203 26.08 21.25 -1.84
N ARG A 204 27.05 21.30 -2.76
CA ARG A 204 27.31 22.45 -3.64
C ARG A 204 26.13 22.78 -4.55
N VAL A 205 25.46 21.75 -5.10
CA VAL A 205 24.26 21.94 -5.93
C VAL A 205 23.11 22.50 -5.10
N ILE A 206 22.91 21.98 -3.88
CA ILE A 206 21.84 22.45 -2.98
C ILE A 206 22.08 23.91 -2.58
N ASP A 207 23.32 24.31 -2.28
CA ASP A 207 23.67 25.71 -2.01
C ASP A 207 23.39 26.63 -3.21
N ALA A 208 23.73 26.17 -4.42
CA ALA A 208 23.52 26.96 -5.64
C ALA A 208 22.04 27.13 -6.01
N VAL A 209 21.22 26.10 -5.79
CA VAL A 209 19.79 26.11 -6.16
C VAL A 209 18.92 26.75 -5.07
N GLY A 210 19.29 26.58 -3.79
CA GLY A 210 18.52 27.06 -2.65
C GLY A 210 17.33 26.17 -2.27
N PRO A 211 16.40 26.66 -1.42
CA PRO A 211 15.34 25.85 -0.84
C PRO A 211 14.37 25.32 -1.90
N PHE A 212 13.76 24.16 -1.64
CA PHE A 212 12.74 23.58 -2.52
C PHE A 212 11.51 24.50 -2.61
N ARG A 213 11.20 24.99 -3.81
CA ARG A 213 10.09 25.95 -4.06
C ARG A 213 8.89 25.35 -4.80
N MET A 214 8.89 24.04 -5.06
CA MET A 214 7.80 23.42 -5.81
C MET A 214 6.52 23.47 -4.98
N GLN A 215 5.54 24.24 -5.45
CA GLN A 215 4.21 24.26 -4.88
C GLN A 215 3.36 23.20 -5.56
N LEU A 216 2.87 22.22 -4.77
CA LEU A 216 1.87 21.28 -5.24
C LEU A 216 0.59 22.07 -5.51
N ARG A 217 0.25 22.24 -6.79
CA ARG A 217 -1.02 22.84 -7.18
C ARG A 217 -2.10 21.81 -6.89
N LYS A 218 -2.99 22.11 -5.95
CA LYS A 218 -4.19 21.31 -5.73
C LYS A 218 -5.09 21.46 -6.95
N THR A 219 -5.35 20.38 -7.66
CA THR A 219 -6.37 20.38 -8.69
C THR A 219 -7.75 20.43 -8.01
N PRO A 220 -8.62 21.38 -8.38
CA PRO A 220 -9.92 21.58 -7.73
C PRO A 220 -10.91 20.42 -7.93
N SER A 221 -10.74 19.59 -8.96
CA SER A 221 -11.54 18.37 -9.17
C SER A 221 -10.85 17.39 -10.14
N ILE A 222 -11.20 16.11 -10.07
CA ILE A 222 -10.73 15.08 -11.04
C ILE A 222 -11.10 15.50 -12.48
N PHE A 223 -12.31 16.02 -12.66
CA PHE A 223 -12.73 16.57 -13.95
C PHE A 223 -11.81 17.69 -14.43
N GLY A 224 -11.47 18.65 -13.55
CA GLY A 224 -10.54 19.73 -13.83
C GLY A 224 -9.16 19.24 -14.27
N ALA A 225 -8.61 18.23 -13.60
CA ALA A 225 -7.33 17.61 -13.97
C ALA A 225 -7.39 16.96 -15.36
N LEU A 226 -8.45 16.20 -15.63
CA LEU A 226 -8.61 15.52 -16.92
C LEU A 226 -8.81 16.53 -18.06
N ALA A 227 -9.58 17.61 -17.80
CA ALA A 227 -9.74 18.71 -18.75
C ALA A 227 -8.41 19.42 -19.03
N GLU A 228 -7.62 19.72 -18.00
CA GLU A 228 -6.28 20.30 -18.13
C GLU A 228 -5.36 19.38 -18.95
N ALA A 229 -5.34 18.08 -18.63
CA ALA A 229 -4.54 17.09 -19.36
C ALA A 229 -4.87 17.05 -20.86
N ILE A 230 -6.15 17.09 -21.24
CA ILE A 230 -6.58 17.16 -22.65
C ILE A 230 -6.03 18.42 -23.34
N VAL A 231 -6.05 19.57 -22.65
CA VAL A 231 -5.52 20.82 -23.21
C VAL A 231 -4.00 20.76 -23.38
N TYR A 232 -3.30 20.08 -22.48
CA TYR A 232 -1.83 19.98 -22.47
C TYR A 232 -1.24 18.96 -23.44
N GLN A 233 -2.04 18.06 -24.01
CA GLN A 233 -1.55 17.09 -24.99
C GLN A 233 -0.86 17.75 -26.20
N GLN A 234 0.30 17.21 -26.62
CA GLN A 234 1.01 17.57 -27.86
C GLN A 234 1.31 19.08 -28.03
N LEU A 235 1.44 19.81 -26.91
CA LEU A 235 1.82 21.23 -26.88
C LEU A 235 2.96 21.47 -25.90
N THR A 236 3.69 22.56 -26.09
CA THR A 236 4.62 23.06 -25.06
C THR A 236 3.82 23.50 -23.84
N GLY A 237 4.37 23.28 -22.63
CA GLY A 237 3.66 23.59 -21.38
C GLY A 237 3.19 25.05 -21.28
N LYS A 238 3.95 26.01 -21.83
CA LYS A 238 3.58 27.43 -21.85
C LYS A 238 2.39 27.74 -22.78
N ALA A 239 2.34 27.11 -23.95
CA ALA A 239 1.24 27.28 -24.89
C ALA A 239 -0.05 26.66 -24.33
N ALA A 240 0.05 25.45 -23.79
CA ALA A 240 -1.06 24.78 -23.15
C ALA A 240 -1.60 25.55 -21.94
N ALA A 241 -0.74 26.06 -21.07
CA ALA A 241 -1.12 26.89 -19.93
C ALA A 241 -1.91 28.13 -20.35
N THR A 242 -1.49 28.78 -21.44
CA THR A 242 -2.17 29.97 -21.98
C THR A 242 -3.58 29.63 -22.48
N ILE A 243 -3.73 28.51 -23.20
CA ILE A 243 -5.03 28.05 -23.71
C ILE A 243 -5.94 27.65 -22.54
N PHE A 244 -5.41 26.92 -21.55
CA PHE A 244 -6.19 26.47 -20.40
C PHE A 244 -6.63 27.65 -19.52
N ALA A 245 -5.78 28.65 -19.31
CA ALA A 245 -6.15 29.88 -18.61
C ALA A 245 -7.28 30.65 -19.33
N ARG A 246 -7.19 30.77 -20.67
CA ARG A 246 -8.25 31.38 -21.49
C ARG A 246 -9.56 30.59 -21.44
N LEU A 247 -9.48 29.26 -21.40
CA LEU A 247 -10.65 28.40 -21.22
C LEU A 247 -11.30 28.62 -19.85
N CYS A 248 -10.53 28.61 -18.77
CA CYS A 248 -11.03 28.83 -17.42
C CYS A 248 -11.66 30.23 -17.25
N ALA A 249 -11.10 31.25 -17.92
CA ALA A 249 -11.63 32.61 -17.92
C ALA A 249 -13.02 32.75 -18.57
N LEU A 250 -13.53 31.71 -19.26
CA LEU A 250 -14.90 31.71 -19.79
C LEU A 250 -15.97 31.46 -18.72
N PHE A 251 -15.58 31.05 -17.51
CA PHE A 251 -16.48 30.57 -16.47
C PHE A 251 -16.36 31.38 -15.16
N PRO A 252 -17.45 31.48 -14.37
CA PRO A 252 -17.38 32.02 -13.01
C PRO A 252 -16.40 31.21 -12.17
N ARG A 253 -15.61 31.87 -11.31
CA ARG A 253 -14.54 31.27 -10.49
C ARG A 253 -13.48 30.54 -11.32
N ALA A 254 -12.81 31.27 -12.21
CA ALA A 254 -11.76 30.76 -13.09
C ALA A 254 -10.62 29.97 -12.39
N HIS A 255 -10.41 30.16 -11.08
CA HIS A 255 -9.43 29.42 -10.29
C HIS A 255 -9.86 27.98 -9.94
N GLU A 256 -11.15 27.66 -9.99
CA GLU A 256 -11.70 26.31 -9.76
C GLU A 256 -11.78 25.47 -11.05
N GLY A 257 -11.47 26.06 -12.21
CA GLY A 257 -11.58 25.40 -13.51
C GLY A 257 -13.03 25.19 -13.99
N PRO A 258 -13.24 24.65 -15.19
CA PRO A 258 -14.58 24.40 -15.73
C PRO A 258 -15.26 23.22 -15.03
N THR A 259 -16.58 23.28 -14.86
CA THR A 259 -17.40 22.12 -14.48
C THR A 259 -17.96 21.39 -15.71
N PRO A 260 -18.38 20.12 -15.60
CA PRO A 260 -18.99 19.38 -16.71
C PRO A 260 -20.19 20.12 -17.30
N GLY A 261 -21.13 20.56 -16.45
CA GLY A 261 -22.34 21.26 -16.88
C GLY A 261 -22.06 22.61 -17.55
N GLN A 262 -21.04 23.33 -17.09
CA GLN A 262 -20.60 24.57 -17.73
C GLN A 262 -20.03 24.31 -19.13
N LEU A 263 -19.17 23.31 -19.29
CA LEU A 263 -18.59 22.96 -20.59
C LEU A 263 -19.66 22.51 -21.57
N LEU A 264 -20.68 21.79 -21.12
CA LEU A 264 -21.81 21.36 -21.98
C LEU A 264 -22.64 22.53 -22.51
N ARG A 265 -22.80 23.62 -21.74
CA ARG A 265 -23.66 24.77 -22.11
C ARG A 265 -22.98 25.82 -22.97
N VAL A 266 -21.66 25.94 -22.92
CA VAL A 266 -20.94 26.97 -23.69
C VAL A 266 -20.92 26.59 -25.18
N PRO A 267 -21.15 27.51 -26.13
CA PRO A 267 -21.05 27.18 -27.56
C PRO A 267 -19.62 26.85 -28.02
N ASP A 268 -19.48 25.91 -28.97
CA ASP A 268 -18.17 25.50 -29.52
C ASP A 268 -17.34 26.66 -30.06
N ALA A 269 -17.98 27.64 -30.68
CA ALA A 269 -17.30 28.83 -31.19
C ALA A 269 -16.56 29.59 -30.08
N LYS A 270 -17.11 29.65 -28.86
CA LYS A 270 -16.48 30.33 -27.71
C LYS A 270 -15.29 29.52 -27.18
N LEU A 271 -15.41 28.19 -27.14
CA LEU A 271 -14.31 27.27 -26.77
C LEU A 271 -13.16 27.32 -27.79
N ARG A 272 -13.47 27.41 -29.08
CA ARG A 272 -12.47 27.56 -30.16
C ARG A 272 -11.73 28.89 -30.07
N ARG A 273 -12.40 29.98 -29.71
CA ARG A 273 -11.76 31.30 -29.47
C ARG A 273 -10.78 31.29 -28.30
N ALA A 274 -10.94 30.40 -27.32
CA ALA A 274 -9.97 30.20 -26.24
C ALA A 274 -8.67 29.52 -26.71
N GLY A 275 -8.62 29.00 -27.95
CA GLY A 275 -7.44 28.38 -28.56
C GLY A 275 -7.49 26.85 -28.59
N LEU A 276 -8.62 26.22 -28.24
CA LEU A 276 -8.78 24.77 -28.30
C LEU A 276 -8.81 24.29 -29.75
N SER A 277 -8.05 23.24 -30.09
CA SER A 277 -8.17 22.55 -31.38
C SER A 277 -9.51 21.79 -31.48
N ARG A 278 -9.96 21.48 -32.70
CA ARG A 278 -11.21 20.72 -32.90
C ARG A 278 -11.19 19.34 -32.20
N PRO A 279 -10.10 18.55 -32.28
CA PRO A 279 -10.02 17.30 -31.51
C PRO A 279 -10.08 17.50 -29.99
N LYS A 280 -9.37 18.48 -29.44
CA LYS A 280 -9.38 18.75 -27.99
C LYS A 280 -10.75 19.19 -27.48
N LEU A 281 -11.45 19.99 -28.27
CA LEU A 281 -12.83 20.37 -27.97
C LEU A 281 -13.71 19.12 -27.90
N LEU A 282 -13.65 18.22 -28.88
CA LEU A 282 -14.47 17.01 -28.89
C LEU A 282 -14.15 16.11 -27.70
N SER A 283 -12.87 15.95 -27.34
CA SER A 283 -12.46 15.21 -26.14
C SER A 283 -12.98 15.85 -24.85
N LEU A 284 -12.97 17.19 -24.74
CA LEU A 284 -13.54 17.89 -23.59
C LEU A 284 -15.06 17.71 -23.50
N ARG A 285 -15.77 17.69 -24.64
CA ARG A 285 -17.21 17.42 -24.69
C ARG A 285 -17.53 15.99 -24.27
N ASP A 286 -16.74 15.03 -24.73
CA ASP A 286 -16.91 13.63 -24.35
C ASP A 286 -16.69 13.45 -22.85
N LEU A 287 -15.61 14.01 -22.32
CA LEU A 287 -15.31 14.00 -20.89
C LEU A 287 -16.45 14.64 -20.08
N ALA A 288 -16.98 15.78 -20.52
CA ALA A 288 -18.08 16.47 -19.84
C ALA A 288 -19.37 15.66 -19.81
N ARG A 289 -19.70 14.93 -20.88
CA ARG A 289 -20.86 14.03 -20.91
C ARG A 289 -20.68 12.87 -19.94
N ARG A 290 -19.55 12.16 -20.02
CA ARG A 290 -19.23 11.03 -19.13
C ARG A 290 -19.23 11.43 -17.65
N ALA A 291 -18.73 12.63 -17.36
CA ALA A 291 -18.75 13.18 -16.01
C ALA A 291 -20.19 13.48 -15.52
N ALA A 292 -21.05 14.02 -16.39
CA ALA A 292 -22.46 14.24 -16.08
C ALA A 292 -23.22 12.91 -15.87
N ASP A 293 -22.80 11.85 -16.57
CA ASP A 293 -23.34 10.49 -16.44
C ASP A 293 -22.75 9.71 -15.24
N GLY A 294 -21.94 10.35 -14.38
CA GLY A 294 -21.37 9.73 -13.18
C GLY A 294 -20.27 8.69 -13.45
N GLN A 295 -19.67 8.69 -14.65
CA GLN A 295 -18.62 7.73 -15.00
C GLN A 295 -17.22 8.13 -14.53
N LEU A 296 -17.06 9.32 -13.93
CA LEU A 296 -15.81 9.71 -13.28
C LEU A 296 -15.84 9.31 -11.80
N PRO A 297 -14.74 8.75 -11.27
CA PRO A 297 -14.64 8.47 -9.84
C PRO A 297 -14.76 9.78 -9.04
N SER A 298 -15.46 9.72 -7.92
CA SER A 298 -15.64 10.80 -6.95
C SER A 298 -14.46 10.92 -6.00
#